data_AF-V5HX33-F1
#
_entry.id   AF-V5HX33-F1
#
_cell.length_a   1.000
_cell.length_b   1.000
_cell.length_c   1.000
_cell.angle_alpha   90.00
_cell.angle_beta   90.00
_cell.angle_gamma   90.00
#
_symmetry.space_group_name_H-M   'P 1'
#
loop_
_entity.id
_entity.type
_entity.pdbx_description
1 polymer ?
#
loop_
_entity_poly.entity_id
_entity_poly.type
_entity_poly.pdbx_seq_one_letter_code
_entity_poly.pdbx_strand_id
1 'polypeptide(L)'
;DYIGLRVAHNAYMSTLKTNAEKKLLRLSNFCENQLFFIAYSLTYCKSMDDAVNYNKNKINENLAMFFPFAEAFKCPSKSKMKKADTCTLIGSIK
;
A
#
# COMPACT_ATOMS: atom_id res chain seq x y z
N ASP A 1 -10.85 -0.33 4.62
CA ASP A 1 -9.67 0.04 3.79
C ASP A 1 -8.37 -0.41 4.40
N TYR A 2 -7.95 0.07 5.58
CA TYR A 2 -6.66 -0.31 6.20
C TYR A 2 -6.45 -1.83 6.38
N ILE A 3 -7.42 -2.54 6.96
CA ILE A 3 -7.34 -4.01 7.13
C ILE A 3 -7.23 -4.71 5.77
N GLY A 4 -8.02 -4.30 4.78
CA GLY A 4 -7.97 -4.85 3.43
C GLY A 4 -6.60 -4.66 2.76
N LEU A 5 -6.01 -3.46 2.90
CA LEU A 5 -4.65 -3.17 2.44
C LEU A 5 -3.63 -4.12 3.08
N ARG A 6 -3.70 -4.32 4.40
CA ARG A 6 -2.80 -5.22 5.14
C ARG A 6 -2.93 -6.67 4.69
N VAL A 7 -4.16 -7.18 4.61
CA VAL A 7 -4.43 -8.58 4.21
C VAL A 7 -3.99 -8.82 2.77
N ALA A 8 -4.35 -7.93 1.84
CA ALA A 8 -3.99 -8.05 0.43
C ALA A 8 -2.46 -7.98 0.23
N HIS A 9 -1.78 -7.06 0.92
CA HIS A 9 -0.31 -6.97 0.87
C HIS A 9 0.33 -8.24 1.39
N ASN A 10 -0.09 -8.74 2.56
CA ASN A 10 0.49 -9.95 3.14
C ASN A 10 0.27 -11.19 2.27
N ALA A 11 -0.90 -11.30 1.64
CA ALA A 11 -1.19 -12.37 0.69
C ALA A 11 -0.27 -12.28 -0.54
N TYR A 12 -0.16 -11.09 -1.15
CA TYR A 12 0.71 -10.84 -2.30
C TYR A 12 2.20 -11.12 -1.99
N MET A 13 2.69 -10.64 -0.85
CA MET A 13 4.06 -10.91 -0.42
C MET A 13 4.31 -12.40 -0.16
N SER A 14 3.29 -13.14 0.30
CA SER A 14 3.41 -14.59 0.49
C SER A 14 3.47 -15.34 -0.84
N THR A 15 2.74 -14.89 -1.88
CA THR A 15 2.82 -15.50 -3.22
C THR A 15 4.18 -15.28 -3.88
N LEU A 16 4.83 -14.14 -3.63
CA LEU A 16 6.16 -13.83 -4.16
C LEU A 16 7.30 -14.66 -3.52
N LYS A 17 7.07 -15.25 -2.35
CA LYS A 17 8.06 -16.16 -1.73
C LYS A 17 8.22 -17.47 -2.51
N THR A 18 7.17 -17.89 -3.21
CA THR A 18 7.11 -19.17 -3.93
C THR A 18 7.04 -19.00 -5.44
N ASN A 19 6.70 -17.82 -5.94
CA ASN A 19 6.58 -17.53 -7.36
C ASN A 19 7.36 -16.26 -7.74
N ALA A 20 8.13 -16.35 -8.82
CA ALA A 20 8.74 -15.17 -9.43
C ALA A 20 7.75 -14.54 -10.41
N GLU A 21 7.40 -13.27 -10.21
CA GLU A 21 6.59 -12.52 -11.17
C GLU A 21 7.45 -11.99 -12.33
N LYS A 22 6.84 -11.91 -13.52
CA LYS A 22 7.48 -11.27 -14.66
C LYS A 22 7.50 -9.77 -14.44
N LYS A 23 8.67 -9.16 -14.62
CA LYS A 23 8.80 -7.70 -14.58
C LYS A 23 7.91 -7.05 -15.65
N LEU A 24 7.18 -6.02 -15.25
CA LEU A 24 6.46 -5.16 -16.18
C LEU A 24 7.49 -4.29 -16.92
N LEU A 25 7.68 -4.54 -18.23
CA LEU A 25 8.77 -3.96 -19.03
C LEU A 25 8.89 -2.43 -18.92
N ARG A 26 7.76 -1.73 -18.81
CA ARG A 26 7.71 -0.25 -18.69
C ARG A 26 7.71 0.28 -17.25
N LEU A 27 7.71 -0.60 -16.26
CA LEU A 27 7.72 -0.26 -14.83
C LEU A 27 8.83 -1.01 -14.09
N SER A 28 9.88 -1.41 -14.81
CA SER A 28 11.00 -2.20 -14.31
C SER A 28 11.87 -1.47 -13.28
N ASN A 29 11.68 -0.16 -13.16
CA ASN A 29 12.28 0.71 -12.14
C ASN A 29 11.59 0.59 -10.76
N PHE A 30 10.44 -0.09 -10.69
CA PHE A 30 9.73 -0.35 -9.44
C PHE A 30 9.86 -1.81 -9.04
N CYS A 31 10.11 -2.04 -7.75
CA CYS A 31 10.01 -3.38 -7.17
C CYS A 31 8.54 -3.78 -6.98
N GLU A 32 8.30 -5.07 -6.78
CA GLU A 32 6.97 -5.68 -6.61
C GLU A 32 6.18 -5.00 -5.48
N ASN A 33 6.81 -4.68 -4.35
CA ASN A 33 6.16 -3.94 -3.26
C ASN A 33 5.68 -2.56 -3.69
N GLN A 34 6.51 -1.84 -4.46
CA GLN A 34 6.15 -0.51 -4.94
C GLN A 34 4.99 -0.59 -5.94
N LEU A 35 5.02 -1.59 -6.82
CA LEU A 35 3.95 -1.86 -7.78
C LEU A 35 2.63 -2.19 -7.09
N PHE A 36 2.64 -2.98 -6.02
CA PHE A 36 1.45 -3.26 -5.22
C PHE A 36 0.79 -1.97 -4.71
N PHE A 37 1.58 -1.06 -4.11
CA PHE A 37 1.05 0.20 -3.58
C PHE A 37 0.63 1.18 -4.67
N ILE A 38 1.36 1.23 -5.80
CA ILE A 38 0.97 2.01 -6.98
C ILE A 38 -0.39 1.52 -7.49
N ALA A 39 -0.55 0.21 -7.67
CA ALA A 39 -1.82 -0.38 -8.11
C ALA A 39 -2.96 -0.08 -7.13
N TYR A 40 -2.73 -0.28 -5.82
CA TYR A 40 -3.69 0.09 -4.78
C TYR A 40 -4.13 1.55 -4.90
N SER A 41 -3.19 2.50 -5.00
CA SER A 41 -3.53 3.92 -5.13
C SER A 41 -4.28 4.24 -6.43
N LEU A 42 -3.90 3.62 -7.54
CA LEU A 42 -4.55 3.82 -8.85
C LEU A 42 -6.02 3.39 -8.87
N THR A 43 -6.42 2.39 -8.07
CA THR A 43 -7.84 2.00 -7.95
C THR A 43 -8.76 3.15 -7.50
N TYR A 44 -8.18 4.15 -6.82
CA TYR A 44 -8.89 5.33 -6.35
C TYR A 44 -8.67 6.55 -7.24
N CYS A 45 -7.82 6.47 -8.25
CA CYS A 45 -7.69 7.50 -9.27
C CYS A 45 -8.88 7.41 -10.24
N LYS A 46 -10.01 8.04 -9.90
CA LYS A 46 -11.10 8.29 -10.85
C LYS A 46 -10.98 9.69 -11.47
N SER A 47 -11.53 9.88 -12.68
CA SER A 47 -11.82 11.21 -13.23
C SER A 47 -12.72 11.97 -12.26
N MET A 48 -12.56 13.29 -12.21
CA MET A 48 -13.17 14.17 -11.19
C MET A 48 -14.72 14.14 -11.15
N ASP A 49 -15.39 13.46 -12.09
CA ASP A 49 -16.83 13.58 -12.34
C ASP A 49 -17.72 12.59 -11.57
N ASP A 50 -17.22 11.43 -11.13
CA ASP A 50 -18.04 10.37 -10.48
C ASP A 50 -17.78 10.24 -8.97
N ALA A 51 -17.85 11.36 -8.26
CA ALA A 51 -17.54 11.45 -6.84
C ALA A 51 -18.70 10.99 -5.94
N VAL A 52 -18.76 9.69 -5.63
CA VAL A 52 -19.51 9.22 -4.45
C VAL A 52 -18.59 8.74 -3.32
N ASN A 53 -17.29 8.48 -3.53
CA ASN A 53 -16.44 8.03 -2.41
C ASN A 53 -14.92 8.21 -2.59
N TYR A 54 -14.46 9.25 -3.29
CA TYR A 54 -13.03 9.57 -3.34
C TYR A 54 -12.61 10.37 -2.11
N ASN A 55 -11.94 9.73 -1.15
CA ASN A 55 -11.29 10.43 -0.04
C ASN A 55 -9.77 10.20 -0.09
N LYS A 56 -9.07 11.10 -0.79
CA LYS A 56 -7.60 11.15 -0.87
C LYS A 56 -6.95 11.09 0.52
N ASN A 57 -7.50 11.78 1.51
CA ASN A 57 -6.93 11.82 2.85
C ASN A 57 -6.99 10.44 3.50
N LYS A 58 -8.12 9.73 3.37
CA LYS A 58 -8.28 8.36 3.87
C LYS A 58 -7.26 7.39 3.26
N ILE A 59 -7.02 7.48 1.95
CA ILE A 59 -6.04 6.64 1.24
C ILE A 59 -4.61 6.95 1.75
N ASN A 60 -4.27 8.24 1.81
CA ASN A 60 -2.96 8.67 2.30
C ASN A 60 -2.74 8.28 3.76
N GLU A 61 -3.76 8.37 4.61
CA GLU A 61 -3.69 7.94 6.01
C GLU A 61 -3.43 6.44 6.13
N ASN A 62 -4.16 5.61 5.38
CA ASN A 62 -3.93 4.16 5.38
C ASN A 62 -2.50 3.81 4.96
N LEU A 63 -1.99 4.44 3.89
CA LEU A 63 -0.61 4.22 3.42
C LEU A 63 0.42 4.75 4.42
N ALA A 64 0.18 5.92 5.01
CA ALA A 64 1.10 6.53 5.96
C ALA A 64 1.26 5.72 7.25
N MET A 65 0.20 5.03 7.70
CA MET A 65 0.24 4.15 8.87
C MET A 65 0.85 2.78 8.57
N PHE A 66 0.82 2.33 7.31
CA PHE A 66 1.28 1.00 6.94
C PHE A 66 2.80 0.97 6.73
N PHE A 67 3.56 0.51 7.73
CA PHE A 67 5.03 0.53 7.69
C PHE A 67 5.67 -0.08 6.42
N PRO A 68 5.18 -1.20 5.84
CA PRO A 68 5.72 -1.73 4.59
C PRO A 68 5.67 -0.75 3.40
N PHE A 69 4.70 0.18 3.38
CA PHE A 69 4.69 1.26 2.39
C PHE A 69 5.89 2.20 2.59
N ALA A 70 6.10 2.65 3.83
CA ALA A 70 7.21 3.54 4.16
C ALA A 70 8.58 2.89 3.85
N GLU A 71 8.71 1.58 4.06
CA GLU A 71 9.91 0.82 3.66
C GLU A 71 10.07 0.73 2.13
N ALA A 72 9.02 0.34 1.41
CA ALA A 72 9.05 0.18 -0.04
C ALA A 72 9.45 1.48 -0.77
N PHE A 73 9.05 2.64 -0.24
CA PHE A 73 9.39 3.95 -0.80
C PHE A 73 10.52 4.67 -0.05
N LYS A 74 11.19 4.00 0.91
CA LYS A 74 12.29 4.57 1.70
C LYS A 74 11.95 5.94 2.31
N CYS A 75 10.75 6.06 2.87
CA CYS A 75 10.25 7.32 3.41
C CYS A 75 11.12 7.82 4.60
N PRO A 76 11.52 9.11 4.62
CA PRO A 76 12.25 9.71 5.74
C PRO A 76 11.47 9.62 7.05
N SER A 77 12.17 9.54 8.19
CA SER A 77 11.56 9.39 9.53
C SER A 77 10.61 10.53 9.93
N LYS A 78 10.73 11.71 9.32
CA LYS A 78 9.84 12.86 9.57
C LYS A 78 8.83 13.10 8.44
N SER A 79 8.71 12.17 7.49
CA SER A 79 7.78 12.28 6.37
C SER A 79 6.33 12.16 6.85
N LYS A 80 5.43 12.93 6.23
CA LYS A 80 3.97 12.80 6.45
C LYS A 80 3.44 11.39 6.12
N MET A 81 4.17 10.65 5.29
CA MET A 81 3.83 9.29 4.85
C MET A 81 4.51 8.18 5.65
N LYS A 82 5.13 8.52 6.79
CA LYS A 82 5.68 7.58 7.76
C LYS A 82 5.14 7.95 9.14
N LYS A 83 3.93 7.50 9.43
CA LYS A 83 3.26 7.69 10.72
C LYS A 83 3.43 6.43 11.57
N ALA A 84 3.31 6.59 12.89
CA ALA A 84 3.16 5.44 13.76
C ALA A 84 1.87 4.70 13.39
N ASP A 85 1.90 3.36 13.38
CA ASP A 85 0.67 2.57 13.26
C ASP A 85 -0.13 2.71 14.57
N THR A 86 -1.12 3.59 14.54
CA THR A 86 -2.04 3.81 15.66
C THR A 86 -3.28 2.92 15.56
N CYS A 87 -3.38 2.09 14.52
CA CYS A 87 -4.55 1.31 14.17
C CYS A 87 -4.35 -0.20 14.36
N THR A 88 -3.44 -0.61 15.26
CA THR A 88 -3.23 -2.01 15.65
C THR A 88 -4.44 -2.54 16.44
N LEU A 89 -5.56 -2.75 15.73
CA LEU A 89 -6.80 -3.38 16.22
C LEU A 89 -6.80 -4.90 16.04
N ILE A 90 -5.65 -5.52 15.75
CA ILE A 90 -5.51 -6.97 15.78
C ILE A 90 -4.52 -7.27 16.89
N GLY A 91 -5.07 -7.43 18.11
CA GLY A 91 -4.38 -8.16 19.15
C GLY A 91 -3.88 -9.48 18.57
N SER A 92 -2.67 -9.85 18.96
CA SER A 92 -1.98 -11.09 18.61
C SER A 92 -2.95 -12.25 18.33
N ILE A 93 -3.25 -12.50 17.05
CA ILE A 93 -3.76 -13.81 16.65
C ILE A 93 -2.52 -14.71 16.73
N LYS A 94 -2.37 -15.34 17.90
CA LYS A 94 -1.47 -16.48 18.11
C LYS A 94 -1.96 -17.67 17.29
#